data_AF-U7QBW1-F1
#
_entry.id   AF-U7QBW1-F1
#
_cell.length_a   1.000
_cell.length_b   1.000
_cell.length_c   1.000
_cell.angle_alpha   90.00
_cell.angle_beta   90.00
_cell.angle_gamma   90.00
#
_symmetry.space_group_name_H-M   'P 1'
#
loop_
_entity.id
_entity.type
_entity.pdbx_description
1 polymer ?
#
loop_
_entity_poly.entity_id
_entity_poly.type
_entity_poly.pdbx_seq_one_letter_code
_entity_poly.pdbx_strand_id
1 'polypeptide(L)'
;MLIQPEPQPESTLIQIIRLLRWDKPAGRLILMIPALWAVFLASDATPPWVLVLVIIFGTVATSAAGCVVNDLWDRDIDPEVERTRSRPLAS
;
A
#
# COMPACT_ATOMS: atom_id res chain seq x y z
N MET A 1 9.42 7.17 39.50
CA MET A 1 8.26 6.72 38.69
C MET A 1 8.07 7.79 37.61
N LEU A 2 8.67 7.61 36.44
CA LEU A 2 8.52 8.58 35.35
C LEU A 2 7.14 8.37 34.75
N ILE A 3 6.29 9.40 34.83
CA ILE A 3 5.06 9.49 34.07
C ILE A 3 5.50 9.50 32.60
N GLN A 4 5.46 8.35 31.95
CA GLN A 4 5.57 8.30 30.50
C GLN A 4 4.33 9.04 29.98
N PRO A 5 4.47 10.07 29.13
CA PRO A 5 3.31 10.72 28.56
C PRO A 5 2.50 9.64 27.81
N GLU A 6 1.19 9.57 28.10
CA GLU A 6 0.27 8.75 27.32
C GLU A 6 0.50 9.06 25.82
N PRO A 7 0.72 8.04 24.97
CA PRO A 7 0.97 8.27 23.56
C PRO A 7 -0.24 9.03 22.99
N GLN A 8 0.02 10.22 22.42
CA GLN A 8 -1.05 10.98 21.79
C GLN A 8 -1.68 10.12 20.69
N PRO A 9 -3.01 9.99 20.64
CA PRO A 9 -3.67 9.15 19.65
C PRO A 9 -3.31 9.67 18.26
N GLU A 10 -2.63 8.84 17.47
CA GLU A 10 -2.25 9.18 16.11
C GLU A 10 -3.51 9.49 15.30
N SER A 11 -3.50 10.59 14.54
CA SER A 11 -4.66 11.00 13.74
C SER A 11 -5.13 9.85 12.84
N THR A 12 -6.44 9.62 12.78
CA THR A 12 -7.05 8.57 11.95
C THR A 12 -6.58 8.63 10.50
N LEU A 13 -6.33 9.82 9.97
CA LEU A 13 -5.79 10.01 8.62
C LEU A 13 -4.41 9.36 8.45
N ILE A 14 -3.53 9.48 9.44
CA ILE A 14 -2.18 8.92 9.38
C ILE A 14 -2.25 7.39 9.49
N GLN A 15 -3.15 6.87 10.32
CA GLN A 15 -3.41 5.42 10.41
C GLN A 15 -3.88 4.86 9.07
N ILE A 16 -4.82 5.56 8.39
CA ILE A 16 -5.28 5.19 7.05
C ILE A 16 -4.12 5.22 6.05
N ILE A 17 -3.30 6.27 6.03
CA ILE A 17 -2.14 6.38 5.13
C ILE A 17 -1.18 5.21 5.32
N ARG A 18 -0.90 4.82 6.57
CA ARG A 18 -0.04 3.67 6.90
C ARG A 18 -0.67 2.34 6.48
N LEU A 19 -1.97 2.16 6.72
CA LEU A 19 -2.69 0.95 6.35
C LEU A 19 -2.69 0.73 4.83
N LEU A 20 -2.93 1.79 4.07
CA LEU A 20 -2.86 1.76 2.59
C LEU A 20 -1.42 1.68 2.06
N ARG A 21 -0.41 1.77 2.94
CA ARG A 21 1.02 1.93 2.64
C ARG A 21 1.30 3.04 1.63
N TRP A 22 0.55 4.14 1.73
CA TRP A 22 0.74 5.28 0.84
C TRP A 22 2.05 6.03 1.12
N ASP A 23 2.59 5.89 2.33
CA ASP A 23 3.93 6.31 2.73
C ASP A 23 5.06 5.59 1.95
N LYS A 24 4.82 4.36 1.44
CA LYS A 24 5.83 3.55 0.76
C LYS A 24 5.53 3.36 -0.73
N PRO A 25 6.35 3.88 -1.65
CA PRO A 25 6.10 3.76 -3.08
C PRO A 25 6.39 2.40 -3.68
N ALA A 26 7.16 1.54 -3.01
CA ALA A 26 7.63 0.28 -3.58
C ALA A 26 6.50 -0.61 -4.11
N GLY A 27 5.45 -0.85 -3.31
CA GLY A 27 4.35 -1.75 -3.70
C GLY A 27 3.60 -1.29 -4.94
N ARG A 28 3.24 0.00 -5.01
CA ARG A 28 2.56 0.58 -6.18
C ARG A 28 3.45 0.60 -7.42
N LEU A 29 4.75 0.87 -7.28
CA LEU A 29 5.67 0.89 -8.42
C LEU A 29 5.87 -0.51 -9.01
N ILE A 30 5.96 -1.54 -8.17
CA ILE A 30 6.08 -2.94 -8.63
C ILE A 30 4.86 -3.37 -9.44
N LEU A 31 3.66 -2.86 -9.15
CA LEU A 31 2.46 -3.13 -9.95
C LEU A 31 2.38 -2.23 -11.19
N MET A 32 2.67 -0.95 -11.03
CA MET A 32 2.46 0.07 -12.07
C MET A 32 3.46 -0.05 -13.22
N ILE A 33 4.75 -0.23 -12.93
CA ILE A 33 5.80 -0.30 -13.96
C ILE A 33 5.54 -1.41 -14.97
N PRO A 34 5.36 -2.69 -14.58
CA PRO A 34 5.11 -3.76 -15.55
C PRO A 34 3.77 -3.59 -16.29
N ALA A 35 2.74 -3.05 -15.64
CA ALA A 35 1.45 -2.79 -16.30
C ALA A 35 1.57 -1.70 -17.38
N LEU A 36 2.32 -0.62 -17.10
CA LEU A 36 2.58 0.44 -18.07
C LEU A 36 3.45 -0.05 -19.24
N TRP A 37 4.47 -0.88 -18.96
CA TRP A 37 5.26 -1.51 -20.02
C TRP A 37 4.42 -2.46 -20.88
N ALA A 38 3.53 -3.24 -20.28
CA ALA A 38 2.64 -4.14 -21.00
C ALA A 38 1.75 -3.40 -22.00
N VAL A 39 1.09 -2.31 -21.57
CA VAL A 39 0.25 -1.53 -22.48
C VAL A 39 1.06 -0.80 -23.55
N PHE A 40 2.25 -0.31 -23.21
CA PHE A 40 3.15 0.34 -24.18
C PHE A 40 3.56 -0.61 -25.30
N LEU A 41 3.97 -1.83 -24.94
CA LEU A 41 4.35 -2.86 -25.93
C LEU A 41 3.15 -3.38 -26.72
N ALA A 42 1.98 -3.51 -26.10
CA ALA A 42 0.76 -4.01 -26.75
C ALA A 42 0.08 -3.00 -27.70
N SER A 43 0.52 -1.73 -27.69
CA SER A 43 -0.07 -0.64 -28.47
C SER A 43 0.87 -0.05 -29.52
N ASP A 44 1.89 -0.80 -29.92
CA ASP A 44 2.93 -0.34 -30.86
C ASP A 44 3.53 1.02 -30.43
N ALA A 45 3.84 1.15 -29.13
CA ALA A 45 4.35 2.35 -28.49
C ALA A 45 3.38 3.56 -28.44
N THR A 46 2.10 3.39 -28.81
CA THR A 46 1.08 4.46 -28.83
C THR A 46 -0.16 4.12 -27.98
N PRO A 47 0.00 3.95 -26.65
CA PRO A 47 -1.12 3.56 -25.81
C PRO A 47 -2.17 4.68 -25.70
N PRO A 48 -3.47 4.38 -25.74
CA PRO A 48 -4.51 5.37 -25.50
C PRO A 48 -4.34 6.02 -24.12
N TRP A 49 -4.32 7.35 -24.06
CA TRP A 49 -4.04 8.08 -22.82
C TRP A 49 -5.05 7.76 -21.70
N VAL A 50 -6.31 7.50 -22.05
CA VAL A 50 -7.36 7.08 -21.10
C VAL A 50 -6.98 5.76 -20.44
N LEU A 51 -6.48 4.80 -21.22
CA LEU A 51 -6.08 3.49 -20.71
C LEU A 51 -4.88 3.60 -19.77
N VAL A 52 -3.91 4.47 -20.10
CA VAL A 52 -2.77 4.77 -19.22
C VAL A 52 -3.24 5.33 -17.87
N LEU A 53 -4.18 6.28 -17.88
CA LEU A 53 -4.74 6.82 -16.64
C LEU A 53 -5.47 5.75 -15.83
N VAL A 54 -6.28 4.91 -16.48
CA VAL A 54 -6.98 3.79 -15.84
C VAL A 54 -5.99 2.84 -15.17
N ILE A 55 -4.86 2.52 -15.83
CA ILE A 55 -3.81 1.68 -15.24
C ILE A 55 -3.17 2.37 -14.03
N ILE A 56 -2.87 3.67 -14.10
CA ILE A 56 -2.28 4.41 -12.97
C ILE A 56 -3.24 4.39 -11.77
N PHE A 57 -4.50 4.79 -11.94
CA PHE A 57 -5.47 4.78 -10.85
C PHE A 57 -5.75 3.35 -10.35
N GLY A 58 -5.86 2.40 -11.26
CA GLY A 58 -6.08 0.98 -10.94
C GLY A 58 -4.94 0.39 -10.12
N THR A 59 -3.69 0.71 -10.43
CA THR A 59 -2.52 0.20 -9.67
C THR A 59 -2.44 0.81 -8.27
N VAL A 60 -2.76 2.11 -8.12
CA VAL A 60 -2.86 2.76 -6.79
C VAL A 60 -3.94 2.10 -5.94
N ALA A 61 -5.14 1.90 -6.51
CA ALA A 61 -6.25 1.25 -5.81
C ALA A 61 -5.94 -0.22 -5.47
N THR A 62 -5.39 -0.98 -6.42
CA THR A 62 -5.04 -2.40 -6.23
C THR A 62 -3.95 -2.57 -5.18
N SER A 63 -2.92 -1.71 -5.18
CA SER A 63 -1.87 -1.73 -4.16
C SER A 63 -2.45 -1.46 -2.76
N ALA A 64 -3.33 -0.47 -2.64
CA ALA A 64 -4.00 -0.15 -1.38
C ALA A 64 -4.85 -1.33 -0.87
N ALA A 65 -5.72 -1.87 -1.73
CA ALA A 65 -6.56 -3.01 -1.39
C ALA A 65 -5.74 -4.24 -0.99
N GLY A 66 -4.68 -4.55 -1.75
CA GLY A 66 -3.77 -5.66 -1.43
C GLY A 66 -3.09 -5.50 -0.07
N CYS A 67 -2.68 -4.28 0.31
CA CYS A 67 -2.10 -4.03 1.63
C CYS A 67 -3.11 -4.27 2.76
N VAL A 68 -4.35 -3.78 2.61
CA VAL A 68 -5.42 -3.98 3.59
C VAL A 68 -5.76 -5.47 3.75
N VAL A 69 -5.94 -6.17 2.64
CA VAL A 69 -6.28 -7.61 2.64
C VAL A 69 -5.14 -8.42 3.26
N ASN A 70 -3.89 -8.12 2.92
CA ASN A 70 -2.74 -8.82 3.50
C ASN A 70 -2.63 -8.58 5.01
N ASP A 71 -2.75 -7.33 5.47
CA ASP A 71 -2.68 -7.04 6.91
C ASP A 71 -3.87 -7.66 7.67
N LEU A 72 -5.04 -7.82 7.04
CA LEU A 72 -6.19 -8.52 7.64
C LEU A 72 -5.96 -10.03 7.76
N TRP A 73 -5.32 -10.65 6.77
CA TRP A 73 -5.02 -12.08 6.77
C TRP A 73 -3.84 -12.39 7.71
N ASP A 74 -2.82 -11.54 7.72
CA ASP A 74 -1.59 -11.75 8.49
C ASP A 74 -1.69 -11.28 9.95
N ARG A 75 -2.84 -10.73 10.40
CA ARG A 75 -3.00 -10.08 11.71
C ARG A 75 -2.49 -10.88 12.92
N ASP A 76 -2.68 -12.20 12.89
CA ASP A 76 -2.31 -13.10 13.99
C ASP A 76 -0.82 -13.51 13.93
N ILE A 77 -0.19 -13.39 12.76
CA ILE A 77 1.19 -13.81 12.49
C ILE A 77 2.15 -12.62 12.54
N ASP A 78 1.67 -11.44 12.12
CA ASP A 78 2.45 -10.21 12.06
C ASP A 78 3.10 -9.81 13.40
N PRO A 79 2.46 -9.99 14.58
CA PRO A 79 3.07 -9.70 15.89
C PRO A 79 4.30 -10.56 16.21
N GLU A 80 4.34 -11.78 15.68
CA GLU A 80 5.41 -12.77 15.92
C GLU A 80 6.65 -12.52 15.05
N VAL A 81 6.58 -11.58 14.10
CA VAL A 81 7.63 -11.33 13.11
C VAL A 81 8.18 -9.90 13.26
N GLU A 82 9.47 -9.78 13.56
CA GLU A 82 10.18 -8.50 13.83
C GLU A 82 9.90 -7.42 12.78
N ARG A 83 9.82 -7.80 11.50
CA ARG A 83 9.58 -6.88 10.37
C ARG A 83 8.16 -6.28 10.36
N THR A 84 7.17 -7.03 10.82
CA THR A 84 5.73 -6.73 10.66
C THR A 84 5.01 -6.42 11.95
N ARG A 85 5.66 -6.63 13.08
CA ARG A 85 5.12 -6.38 14.41
C ARG A 85 4.61 -4.95 14.65
N SER A 86 5.07 -3.98 13.86
CA SER A 86 4.63 -2.58 13.91
C SER A 86 3.54 -2.22 12.88
N ARG A 87 2.97 -3.20 12.18
CA ARG A 87 1.86 -2.95 11.24
C ARG A 87 0.59 -2.52 11.98
N PRO A 88 -0.28 -1.71 11.36
CA PRO A 88 -1.46 -1.16 12.03
C PRO A 88 -2.46 -2.21 12.55
N LEU A 89 -2.53 -3.38 11.90
CA LEU A 89 -3.47 -4.46 12.24
C LEU A 89 -2.80 -5.65 12.95
N ALA A 90 -1.52 -5.56 13.31
CA ALA A 90 -0.86 -6.61 14.08
C ALA A 90 -1.40 -6.58 15.53
N SER A 91 -2.26 -7.53 15.88
CA SER A 91 -2.99 -7.56 17.16
C SER A 91 -3.24 -8.97 17.67
#